data_AF-A0A928BCG3-F1
#
_entry.id   AF-A0A928BCG3-F1
#
_cell.length_a   1.000
_cell.length_b   1.000
_cell.length_c   1.000
_cell.angle_alpha   90.00
_cell.angle_beta   90.00
_cell.angle_gamma   90.00
#
_symmetry.space_group_name_H-M   'P 1'
#
loop_
_entity.id
_entity.type
_entity.pdbx_description
1 polymer ?
#
loop_
_entity_poly.entity_id
_entity_poly.type
_entity_poly.pdbx_seq_one_letter_code
_entity_poly.pdbx_strand_id
1 'polypeptide(L)' 'MAKKKKNQAGIDPEYLKKQKEALVRRHRQVIYLNDSEMAAIRQYCDKFRVGTKAALFREAIMEKVLSELDDNHPTLF' A
#
# COMPACT_ATOMS: atom_id res chain seq x y z
N MET A 1 14.04 -30.93 7.91
CA MET A 1 14.69 -29.61 8.16
C MET A 1 13.75 -28.75 8.98
N ALA A 2 14.09 -28.51 10.25
CA ALA A 2 13.24 -27.83 11.22
C ALA A 2 13.14 -26.32 10.93
N LYS A 3 11.92 -25.80 10.80
CA LYS A 3 11.65 -24.36 10.64
C LYS A 3 12.06 -23.63 11.92
N LYS A 4 13.11 -22.79 11.86
CA LYS A 4 13.46 -21.82 12.91
C LYS A 4 12.26 -20.90 13.15
N LYS A 5 11.54 -21.07 14.28
CA LYS A 5 10.66 -20.03 14.83
C LYS A 5 11.56 -18.85 15.22
N LYS A 6 11.48 -17.74 14.49
CA LYS A 6 12.10 -16.48 14.92
C LYS A 6 11.47 -16.08 16.26
N ASN A 7 12.29 -15.93 17.30
CA ASN A 7 11.90 -15.43 18.61
C ASN A 7 11.23 -14.06 18.47
N GLN A 8 9.91 -13.99 18.66
CA GLN A 8 9.17 -12.75 18.94
C GLN A 8 9.17 -12.48 20.46
N ALA A 9 10.33 -12.58 21.10
CA ALA A 9 10.44 -12.34 22.53
C ALA A 9 10.75 -10.86 22.76
N GLY A 10 9.80 -10.10 23.32
CA GLY A 10 10.08 -8.81 23.97
C GLY A 10 9.43 -7.54 23.40
N ILE A 11 8.40 -7.61 22.56
CA ILE A 11 7.67 -6.39 22.15
C ILE A 11 6.40 -6.25 22.98
N ASP A 12 6.22 -5.10 23.62
CA ASP A 12 5.04 -4.82 24.43
C ASP A 12 3.76 -4.97 23.59
N PRO A 13 2.76 -5.73 24.06
CA PRO A 13 1.54 -6.00 23.30
C PRO A 13 0.73 -4.73 23.01
N GLU A 14 0.81 -3.73 23.89
CA GLU A 14 0.20 -2.42 23.70
C GLU A 14 0.82 -1.64 22.54
N TYR A 15 2.15 -1.68 22.40
CA TYR A 15 2.88 -1.05 21.30
C TYR A 15 2.48 -1.65 19.95
N LEU A 16 2.35 -2.98 19.87
CA LEU A 16 1.87 -3.67 18.67
C LEU A 16 0.44 -3.27 18.31
N LYS A 17 -0.43 -3.09 19.32
CA LYS A 17 -1.80 -2.64 19.10
C LYS A 17 -1.83 -1.22 18.53
N LYS A 18 -1.04 -0.30 19.10
CA LYS A 18 -0.92 1.09 18.64
C LYS A 18 -0.39 1.19 17.21
N GLN A 19 0.63 0.39 16.84
CA GLN A 19 1.12 0.35 15.45
C GLN A 19 0.03 -0.13 14.48
N LYS A 20 -0.70 -1.21 14.83
CA LYS A 20 -1.79 -1.71 13.99
C LYS A 20 -2.90 -0.67 13.83
N GLU A 21 -3.23 0.06 14.88
CA GLU A 21 -4.21 1.13 14.85
C GLU A 21 -3.79 2.31 13.96
N ALA A 22 -2.49 2.63 13.91
CA ALA A 22 -1.95 3.67 13.04
C ALA A 22 -1.99 3.29 11.55
N LEU A 23 -1.90 2.00 11.22
CA LEU A 23 -1.99 1.47 9.85
C LEU A 23 -3.43 1.40 9.31
N VAL A 24 -4.43 1.68 10.16
CA VAL A 24 -5.84 1.65 9.75
C VAL A 24 -6.11 2.77 8.76
N ARG A 25 -6.68 2.40 7.62
CA ARG A 25 -7.08 3.34 6.57
C ARG A 25 -8.40 4.02 6.96
N ARG A 26 -8.33 5.28 7.38
CA ARG A 26 -9.51 6.05 7.86
C ARG A 26 -10.07 7.04 6.85
N HIS A 27 -9.23 7.51 5.92
CA HIS A 27 -9.60 8.58 4.99
C HIS A 27 -10.14 8.00 3.68
N ARG A 28 -11.42 8.27 3.39
CA ARG A 28 -12.06 7.83 2.15
C ARG A 28 -11.59 8.69 0.98
N GLN A 29 -11.16 8.04 -0.09
CA GLN A 29 -10.81 8.65 -1.37
C GLN A 29 -11.76 8.14 -2.46
N VAL A 30 -12.20 9.01 -3.36
CA VAL A 30 -13.09 8.68 -4.48
C VAL A 30 -12.45 9.19 -5.76
N ILE A 31 -12.37 8.32 -6.76
CA ILE A 31 -11.92 8.66 -8.11
C ILE A 31 -13.04 8.32 -9.07
N TYR A 32 -13.28 9.22 -10.03
CA TYR A 32 -14.15 8.96 -11.17
C TYR A 32 -13.28 8.62 -12.36
N LEU A 33 -13.67 7.57 -13.06
CA LEU A 33 -12.98 7.05 -14.22
C LEU A 33 -14.00 6.89 -15.33
N ASN A 34 -13.59 7.16 -16.57
CA ASN A 34 -14.43 6.91 -17.73
C ASN A 34 -14.48 5.40 -18.06
N ASP A 35 -15.28 5.06 -19.06
CA ASP A 35 -15.50 3.66 -19.44
C ASP A 35 -14.23 2.97 -19.96
N SER A 36 -13.39 3.69 -20.71
CA SER A 36 -12.14 3.14 -21.27
C SER A 36 -11.09 2.90 -20.18
N GLU A 37 -10.93 3.83 -19.25
CA GLU A 37 -10.08 3.68 -18.06
C GLU A 37 -10.53 2.50 -17.20
N MET A 38 -11.83 2.39 -16.95
CA MET A 38 -12.40 1.26 -16.20
C MET A 38 -12.20 -0.07 -16.90
N ALA A 39 -12.30 -0.11 -18.24
CA ALA A 39 -12.02 -1.31 -19.02
C ALA A 39 -10.54 -1.71 -18.92
N ALA A 40 -9.62 -0.75 -19.03
CA ALA A 40 -8.18 -1.00 -18.90
C ALA A 40 -7.82 -1.56 -17.51
N ILE A 41 -8.39 -0.99 -16.44
CA ILE A 41 -8.16 -1.47 -15.07
C ILE A 41 -8.69 -2.89 -14.88
N ARG A 42 -9.86 -3.21 -15.43
CA ARG A 42 -10.42 -4.58 -15.38
C ARG A 42 -9.48 -5.57 -16.06
N GLN A 43 -9.03 -5.27 -17.29
CA GLN A 43 -8.08 -6.11 -18.01
C GLN A 43 -6.77 -6.31 -17.24
N TYR A 44 -6.26 -5.25 -16.61
CA TYR A 44 -5.08 -5.35 -15.75
C TYR A 44 -5.33 -6.29 -14.55
N CYS A 45 -6.45 -6.11 -13.85
CA CYS A 45 -6.80 -6.97 -12.71
C CYS A 45 -6.92 -8.44 -13.11
N ASP A 46 -7.52 -8.74 -14.26
CA ASP A 46 -7.70 -10.10 -14.77
C ASP A 46 -6.35 -10.73 -15.16
N LYS A 47 -5.50 -9.97 -15.84
CA LYS A 47 -4.17 -10.44 -16.29
C LYS A 47 -3.24 -10.76 -15.13
N PHE A 48 -3.20 -9.90 -14.11
CA PHE A 48 -2.28 -10.02 -12.98
C PHE A 48 -2.92 -10.63 -11.73
N ARG A 49 -4.18 -11.08 -11.82
CA ARG A 49 -4.95 -11.69 -10.72
C ARG A 49 -4.99 -10.82 -9.47
N VAL A 50 -5.19 -9.52 -9.66
CA VAL A 50 -5.25 -8.57 -8.55
C VAL A 50 -6.58 -8.71 -7.83
N GLY A 51 -6.54 -9.19 -6.58
CA GLY A 51 -7.76 -9.48 -5.82
C GLY A 51 -8.61 -8.25 -5.45
N THR A 52 -8.02 -7.06 -5.34
CA THR A 52 -8.78 -5.83 -5.03
C THR A 52 -8.25 -4.60 -5.79
N LYS A 53 -9.15 -3.87 -6.46
CA LYS A 53 -8.80 -2.62 -7.16
C LYS A 53 -8.24 -1.55 -6.21
N ALA A 54 -8.76 -1.51 -4.99
CA ALA A 54 -8.27 -0.59 -3.96
C ALA A 54 -6.81 -0.87 -3.56
N ALA A 55 -6.33 -2.12 -3.68
CA ALA A 55 -4.91 -2.41 -3.50
C ALA A 55 -4.08 -1.87 -4.66
N LEU A 56 -4.51 -2.15 -5.89
CA LEU A 56 -3.87 -1.64 -7.10
C LEU A 56 -3.70 -0.13 -7.08
N PHE A 57 -4.80 0.61 -6.91
CA PHE A 57 -4.76 2.07 -6.95
C PHE A 57 -3.82 2.63 -5.89
N ARG A 58 -3.87 2.08 -4.68
CA ARG A 58 -3.03 2.57 -3.59
C ARG A 58 -1.56 2.31 -3.85
N GLU A 59 -1.22 1.13 -4.33
CA GLU A 59 0.17 0.78 -4.65
C GLU A 59 0.72 1.71 -5.73
N ALA A 60 0.01 1.82 -6.85
CA ALA A 60 0.42 2.68 -7.95
C ALA A 60 0.55 4.17 -7.55
N ILE A 61 -0.40 4.68 -6.75
CA ILE A 61 -0.36 6.08 -6.28
C ILE A 61 0.81 6.28 -5.30
N MET A 62 0.96 5.40 -4.31
CA MET A 62 2.00 5.56 -3.28
C MET A 62 3.40 5.35 -3.85
N GLU A 63 3.57 4.42 -4.78
CA GLU A 63 4.83 4.23 -5.51
C GLU A 63 5.23 5.52 -6.21
N LYS A 64 4.32 6.13 -6.96
CA LYS A 64 4.58 7.39 -7.67
C LYS A 64 4.88 8.55 -6.71
N VAL A 65 4.04 8.75 -5.70
CA VAL A 65 4.21 9.83 -4.71
C VAL A 65 5.55 9.70 -3.97
N LEU A 66 5.89 8.51 -3.48
CA LEU A 66 7.15 8.30 -2.76
C LEU A 66 8.35 8.49 -3.68
N SER A 67 8.31 7.96 -4.92
CA SER A 67 9.40 8.18 -5.88
C SER A 67 9.67 9.66 -6.15
N GLU A 68 8.62 10.47 -6.30
CA GLU A 68 8.77 11.90 -6.58
C GLU A 68 9.26 12.69 -5.36
N LEU A 69 8.87 12.27 -4.15
CA LEU A 69 9.37 12.87 -2.92
C LEU A 69 10.84 12.53 -2.67
N ASP A 70 11.24 11.31 -3.00
CA ASP A 70 12.65 10.89 -2.93
C ASP A 70 13.48 11.64 -3.99
N ASP A 71 12.96 11.82 -5.20
CA ASP A 71 13.66 12.52 -6.28
C ASP A 71 13.80 14.03 -6.03
N ASN A 72 12.81 14.65 -5.37
CA ASN A 72 12.76 16.09 -5.09
C ASN A 72 13.02 16.43 -3.61
N HIS A 73 13.78 15.60 -2.90
CA HIS A 73 14.12 15.91 -1.52
C HIS A 73 14.84 17.28 -1.46
N PRO A 74 14.49 18.15 -0.48
CA PRO A 74 15.13 19.45 -0.36
C PRO A 74 16.63 19.24 -0.17
N THR A 75 17.42 19.65 -1.15
CA THR A 75 18.87 19.70 -1.01
C THR A 75 19.21 20.71 0.06
N LEU A 76 20.19 20.41 0.90
CA LEU A 76 20.53 21.18 2.10
C LEU A 76 21.17 22.56 1.81
N PHE A 77 20.97 23.09 0.60
CA PHE A 77 21.52 24.34 0.08
C PHE A 77 20.47 25.08 -0.74
#